data_AF-A0A364LN77-F1
#
_entry.id   AF-A0A364LN77-F1
#
_cell.length_a   1.000
_cell.length_b   1.000
_cell.length_c   1.000
_cell.angle_alpha   90.00
_cell.angle_beta   90.00
_cell.angle_gamma   90.00
#
_symmetry.space_group_name_H-M   'P 1'
#
loop_
_entity.id
_entity.type
_entity.pdbx_description
1 polymer ?
#
loop_
_entity_poly.entity_id
_entity_poly.type
_entity_poly.pdbx_seq_one_letter_code
_entity_poly.pdbx_strand_id
1 'polypeptide(L)'
;MDVFIDTNILTSLYRLSKEDLESFKKIYVLLEKKEINILLTEQVRNEFFRIRDDIIYDAITKFKEQSLKLSVPAIFKADSEYQTLLDLKDSYNKHHQKILKKIEKENRDNSFKADEIVQHIVEKSKCLEVTDDILSKAKRRKELGNPPGKKNSLGDQINWEILLLNDNKLNDLYLISADGDFFYKNTNIIKSFLKEEWERSKATKIFGYRTLSDFFTDKHPNIKLASELNQELLINRLVNSSSFSETHQAIYNLRAIEAYTPPQIDLITDAFLQNNQLNWIATDPDVSEFISMLIHQYNDQISDDKLNDLSDLISSDDDYEDEYNNN
;
A
#
# COMPACT_ATOMS: atom_id res chain seq x y z
N MET A 1 12.49 20.79 4.64
CA MET A 1 13.07 19.66 5.40
C MET A 1 13.91 18.82 4.45
N ASP A 2 14.98 18.16 4.90
CA ASP A 2 15.73 17.24 4.04
C ASP A 2 15.33 15.79 4.36
N VAL A 3 14.98 15.02 3.35
CA VAL A 3 14.48 13.65 3.50
C VAL A 3 15.39 12.69 2.74
N PHE A 4 16.07 11.78 3.44
CA PHE A 4 16.78 10.68 2.81
C PHE A 4 15.87 9.45 2.76
N ILE A 5 15.77 8.83 1.59
CA ILE A 5 14.99 7.62 1.37
C ILE A 5 15.94 6.51 0.97
N ASP A 6 15.96 5.44 1.76
CA ASP A 6 16.79 4.28 1.52
C ASP A 6 16.24 3.38 0.40
N THR A 7 17.11 2.56 -0.20
CA THR A 7 16.76 1.64 -1.30
C THR A 7 15.64 0.68 -0.90
N ASN A 8 15.64 0.17 0.33
CA ASN A 8 14.60 -0.75 0.80
C ASN A 8 13.20 -0.12 0.82
N ILE A 9 13.10 1.19 1.01
CA ILE A 9 11.82 1.91 0.98
C ILE A 9 11.33 2.00 -0.46
N LEU A 10 12.18 2.42 -1.38
CA LEU A 10 11.84 2.51 -2.81
C LEU A 10 11.43 1.16 -3.39
N THR A 11 12.17 0.10 -3.04
CA THR A 11 11.86 -1.26 -3.50
C THR A 11 10.61 -1.84 -2.86
N SER A 12 10.24 -1.43 -1.64
CA SER A 12 9.01 -1.90 -0.99
C SER A 12 7.74 -1.47 -1.73
N LEU A 13 7.78 -0.38 -2.50
CA LEU A 13 6.67 0.08 -3.34
C LEU A 13 6.20 -0.98 -4.35
N TYR A 14 7.08 -1.87 -4.80
CA TYR A 14 6.74 -2.94 -5.74
C TYR A 14 5.96 -4.09 -5.11
N ARG A 15 5.78 -4.07 -3.79
CA ARG A 15 5.04 -5.07 -3.01
C ARG A 15 3.67 -4.57 -2.56
N LEU A 16 3.33 -3.33 -2.91
CA LEU A 16 2.11 -2.67 -2.46
C LEU A 16 0.99 -2.80 -3.51
N SER A 17 -0.25 -2.75 -3.03
CA SER A 17 -1.41 -2.67 -3.91
C SER A 17 -1.47 -1.29 -4.59
N LYS A 18 -2.35 -1.16 -5.58
CA LYS A 18 -2.56 0.12 -6.26
C LYS A 18 -3.10 1.18 -5.30
N GLU A 19 -4.00 0.80 -4.41
CA GLU A 19 -4.61 1.65 -3.40
C GLU A 19 -3.58 2.13 -2.37
N ASP A 20 -2.72 1.21 -1.90
CA ASP A 20 -1.61 1.57 -1.02
C ASP A 20 -0.68 2.59 -1.68
N LEU A 21 -0.35 2.38 -2.97
CA LEU A 21 0.51 3.28 -3.75
C LEU A 21 -0.09 4.67 -3.95
N GLU A 22 -1.41 4.81 -3.97
CA GLU A 22 -2.04 6.13 -4.07
C GLU A 22 -1.65 6.99 -2.89
N SER A 23 -1.60 6.45 -1.66
CA SER A 23 -1.20 7.21 -0.46
C SER A 23 0.19 7.85 -0.60
N PHE A 24 1.09 7.27 -1.41
CA PHE A 24 2.43 7.79 -1.64
C PHE A 24 2.45 9.01 -2.57
N LYS A 25 1.38 9.30 -3.31
CA LYS A 25 1.25 10.56 -4.07
C LYS A 25 1.27 11.80 -3.17
N LYS A 26 1.11 11.64 -1.85
CA LYS A 26 1.36 12.73 -0.87
C LYS A 26 2.76 13.30 -1.02
N ILE A 27 3.74 12.46 -1.41
CA ILE A 27 5.11 12.91 -1.66
C ILE A 27 5.19 13.91 -2.82
N TYR A 28 4.34 13.79 -3.85
CA TYR A 28 4.33 14.71 -4.99
C TYR A 28 3.92 16.11 -4.52
N VAL A 29 2.85 16.18 -3.72
CA VAL A 29 2.36 17.44 -3.14
C VAL A 29 3.43 18.11 -2.29
N LEU A 30 4.14 17.33 -1.47
CA LEU A 30 5.22 17.83 -0.61
C LEU A 30 6.42 18.38 -1.40
N LEU A 31 6.79 17.69 -2.48
CA LEU A 31 7.85 18.11 -3.40
C LEU A 31 7.47 19.37 -4.17
N GLU A 32 6.24 19.44 -4.70
CA GLU A 32 5.73 20.61 -5.44
C GLU A 32 5.64 21.85 -4.58
N LYS A 33 5.18 21.71 -3.33
CA LYS A 33 5.14 22.79 -2.35
C LYS A 33 6.51 23.14 -1.77
N LYS A 34 7.57 22.39 -2.12
CA LYS A 34 8.93 22.53 -1.58
C LYS A 34 8.99 22.43 -0.05
N GLU A 35 8.07 21.68 0.55
CA GLU A 35 8.07 21.40 2.00
C GLU A 35 9.20 20.42 2.35
N ILE A 36 9.48 19.48 1.44
CA ILE A 36 10.57 18.52 1.53
C ILE A 36 11.55 18.66 0.36
N ASN A 37 12.83 18.40 0.64
CA ASN A 37 13.88 18.18 -0.35
C ASN A 37 14.34 16.73 -0.20
N ILE A 38 14.10 15.90 -1.21
CA ILE A 38 14.55 14.52 -1.17
C ILE A 38 16.03 14.46 -1.54
N LEU A 39 16.82 13.82 -0.68
CA LEU A 39 18.22 13.49 -0.89
C LEU A 39 18.31 12.02 -1.29
N LEU A 40 18.65 11.76 -2.55
CA LEU A 40 19.01 10.42 -3.00
C LEU A 40 20.49 10.37 -3.28
N THR A 41 21.17 9.36 -2.75
CA THR A 41 22.56 9.11 -3.12
C THR A 41 22.63 8.33 -4.43
N GLU A 42 23.73 8.47 -5.16
CA GLU A 42 24.01 7.65 -6.32
C GLU A 42 24.02 6.14 -5.95
N GLN A 43 24.50 5.80 -4.75
CA GLN A 43 24.47 4.42 -4.26
C GLN A 43 23.04 3.89 -4.12
N VAL A 44 22.09 4.66 -3.55
CA VAL A 44 20.68 4.26 -3.47
C VAL A 44 20.09 4.04 -4.86
N ARG A 45 20.35 4.98 -5.79
CA ARG A 45 19.85 4.86 -7.18
C ARG A 45 20.38 3.60 -7.84
N ASN A 46 21.69 3.35 -7.75
CA ASN A 46 22.33 2.18 -8.36
C ASN A 46 21.86 0.87 -7.72
N GLU A 47 21.69 0.82 -6.40
CA GLU A 47 21.12 -0.35 -5.73
C GLU A 47 19.67 -0.61 -6.16
N PHE A 48 18.86 0.43 -6.24
CA PHE A 48 17.47 0.31 -6.70
C PHE A 48 17.40 -0.31 -8.10
N PHE A 49 18.13 0.24 -9.07
CA PHE A 49 18.10 -0.29 -10.44
C PHE A 49 18.64 -1.72 -10.56
N ARG A 50 19.61 -2.12 -9.72
CA ARG A 50 20.09 -3.52 -9.69
C ARG A 50 19.06 -4.49 -9.14
N ILE A 51 18.33 -4.09 -8.10
CA ILE A 51 17.42 -4.98 -7.36
C ILE A 51 16.03 -5.02 -8.00
N ARG A 52 15.61 -3.95 -8.69
CA ARG A 52 14.26 -3.84 -9.28
C ARG A 52 13.92 -5.03 -10.16
N ASP A 53 14.80 -5.39 -11.09
CA ASP A 53 14.54 -6.46 -12.05
C ASP A 53 14.38 -7.82 -11.36
N ASP A 54 15.19 -8.08 -10.32
CA ASP A 54 15.09 -9.30 -9.51
C ASP A 54 13.76 -9.37 -8.74
N ILE A 55 13.29 -8.25 -8.17
CA ILE A 55 12.00 -8.20 -7.45
C ILE A 55 10.85 -8.55 -8.40
N ILE A 56 10.83 -7.92 -9.58
CA ILE A 56 9.75 -8.14 -10.54
C ILE A 56 9.82 -9.55 -11.10
N TYR A 57 11.02 -10.05 -11.41
CA TYR A 57 11.21 -11.42 -11.88
C TYR A 57 10.72 -12.46 -10.87
N ASP A 58 11.07 -12.31 -9.59
CA ASP A 58 10.61 -13.19 -8.50
C ASP A 58 9.08 -13.17 -8.38
N ALA A 59 8.46 -11.98 -8.42
CA ALA A 59 7.01 -11.83 -8.37
C ALA A 59 6.31 -12.50 -9.56
N ILE A 60 6.78 -12.28 -10.79
CA ILE A 60 6.24 -12.90 -12.00
C ILE A 60 6.39 -14.42 -11.95
N THR A 61 7.56 -14.91 -11.51
CA THR A 61 7.84 -16.35 -11.44
C THR A 61 6.91 -17.03 -10.43
N LYS A 62 6.79 -16.48 -9.22
CA LYS A 62 5.85 -16.99 -8.21
C LYS A 62 4.42 -16.99 -8.70
N PHE A 63 3.98 -15.90 -9.34
CA PHE A 63 2.63 -15.86 -9.89
C PHE A 63 2.44 -16.90 -11.01
N LYS A 64 3.43 -17.08 -11.89
CA LYS A 64 3.38 -18.08 -12.97
C LYS A 64 3.24 -19.51 -12.45
N GLU A 65 3.88 -19.84 -11.33
CA GLU A 65 3.80 -21.16 -10.70
C GLU A 65 2.41 -21.48 -10.11
N GLN A 66 1.58 -20.46 -9.86
CA GLN A 66 0.21 -20.62 -9.33
C GLN A 66 -0.82 -21.08 -10.37
N SER A 67 -0.39 -21.54 -11.55
CA SER A 67 -1.30 -22.18 -12.53
C SER A 67 -1.94 -23.44 -11.93
N LEU A 68 -3.26 -23.59 -12.04
CA LEU A 68 -3.96 -24.75 -11.50
C LEU A 68 -3.76 -25.97 -12.40
N LYS A 69 -3.17 -27.02 -11.81
CA LYS A 69 -3.01 -28.35 -12.42
C LYS A 69 -3.94 -29.31 -11.70
N LEU A 70 -4.97 -29.77 -12.40
CA LEU A 70 -5.87 -30.80 -11.88
C LEU A 70 -5.41 -32.17 -12.38
N SER A 71 -5.06 -33.06 -11.46
CA SER A 71 -4.75 -34.46 -11.74
C SER A 71 -5.61 -35.32 -10.83
N VAL A 72 -6.71 -35.87 -11.37
CA VAL A 72 -7.61 -36.73 -10.61
C VAL A 72 -7.63 -38.16 -11.16
N PRO A 73 -7.72 -39.19 -10.30
CA PRO A 73 -7.93 -40.57 -10.72
C PRO A 73 -9.23 -40.74 -11.51
N ALA A 74 -9.27 -41.73 -12.39
CA ALA A 74 -10.40 -41.97 -13.30
C ALA A 74 -11.73 -42.19 -12.58
N ILE A 75 -11.72 -42.74 -11.36
CA ILE A 75 -12.93 -43.03 -10.57
C ILE A 75 -13.72 -41.75 -10.22
N PHE A 76 -13.04 -40.62 -10.04
CA PHE A 76 -13.67 -39.34 -9.69
C PHE A 76 -14.27 -38.62 -10.90
N LYS A 77 -13.99 -39.10 -12.12
CA LYS A 77 -14.56 -38.51 -13.34
C LYS A 77 -16.04 -38.83 -13.54
N ALA A 78 -16.56 -39.80 -12.78
CA ALA A 78 -17.96 -40.21 -12.82
C ALA A 78 -18.88 -39.30 -11.98
N ASP A 79 -18.31 -38.45 -11.13
CA ASP A 79 -19.05 -37.51 -10.31
C ASP A 79 -19.60 -36.35 -11.17
N SER A 80 -20.83 -35.91 -10.90
CA SER A 80 -21.47 -34.81 -11.62
C SER A 80 -20.76 -33.47 -11.45
N GLU A 81 -20.08 -33.23 -10.31
CA GLU A 81 -19.35 -31.99 -10.05
C GLU A 81 -17.97 -31.93 -10.72
N TYR A 82 -17.48 -33.06 -11.24
CA TYR A 82 -16.17 -33.11 -11.89
C TYR A 82 -16.06 -32.16 -13.09
N GLN A 83 -17.13 -32.02 -13.87
CA GLN A 83 -17.15 -31.10 -15.00
C GLN A 83 -17.09 -29.64 -14.53
N THR A 84 -17.85 -29.28 -13.49
CA THR A 84 -17.80 -27.95 -12.87
C THR A 84 -16.39 -27.60 -12.40
N LEU A 85 -15.68 -28.55 -11.78
CA LEU A 85 -14.30 -28.36 -11.33
C LEU A 85 -13.33 -28.10 -12.49
N LEU A 86 -13.50 -28.79 -13.62
CA LEU A 86 -12.72 -28.53 -14.83
C LEU A 86 -12.96 -27.13 -15.38
N ASP A 87 -14.23 -26.71 -15.45
CA ASP A 87 -14.62 -25.41 -15.98
C ASP A 87 -14.09 -24.26 -15.11
N LEU A 88 -14.17 -24.39 -13.78
CA LEU A 88 -13.60 -23.43 -12.82
C LEU A 88 -12.07 -23.34 -12.97
N LYS A 89 -11.38 -24.48 -13.08
CA LYS A 89 -9.92 -24.53 -13.26
C LYS A 89 -9.50 -23.92 -14.60
N ASP A 90 -10.23 -24.17 -15.68
CA ASP A 90 -9.93 -23.57 -16.98
C ASP A 90 -10.25 -22.07 -17.01
N SER A 91 -11.32 -21.63 -16.35
CA SER A 91 -11.64 -20.21 -16.13
C SER A 91 -10.53 -19.50 -15.35
N TYR A 92 -10.10 -20.06 -14.21
CA TYR A 92 -8.98 -19.53 -13.45
C TYR A 92 -7.72 -19.41 -14.31
N ASN A 93 -7.32 -20.47 -15.01
CA ASN A 93 -6.12 -20.47 -15.84
C ASN A 93 -6.21 -19.45 -16.98
N LYS A 94 -7.39 -19.23 -17.55
CA LYS A 94 -7.61 -18.18 -18.56
C LYS A 94 -7.39 -16.78 -17.98
N HIS A 95 -7.94 -16.48 -16.81
CA HIS A 95 -7.75 -15.18 -16.14
C HIS A 95 -6.30 -15.00 -15.66
N HIS A 96 -5.70 -16.03 -15.08
CA HIS A 96 -4.30 -16.10 -14.69
C HIS A 96 -3.35 -15.74 -15.84
N GLN A 97 -3.53 -16.36 -17.01
CA GLN A 97 -2.74 -16.06 -18.21
C GLN A 97 -2.98 -14.63 -18.73
N LYS A 98 -4.19 -14.10 -18.61
CA LYS A 98 -4.49 -12.71 -18.99
C LYS A 98 -3.73 -11.71 -18.11
N ILE A 99 -3.70 -11.95 -16.79
CA ILE A 99 -2.96 -11.12 -15.83
C ILE A 99 -1.45 -11.23 -16.09
N LEU A 100 -0.92 -12.45 -16.27
CA LEU A 100 0.50 -12.66 -16.59
C LEU A 100 0.94 -11.86 -17.82
N LYS A 101 0.19 -11.94 -18.92
CA LYS A 101 0.50 -11.18 -20.15
C LYS A 101 0.51 -9.67 -19.92
N LYS A 102 -0.39 -9.16 -19.05
CA LYS A 102 -0.46 -7.75 -18.69
C LYS A 102 0.78 -7.33 -17.89
N ILE A 103 1.12 -8.07 -16.83
CA ILE A 103 2.28 -7.79 -15.97
C ILE A 103 3.60 -7.90 -16.77
N GLU A 104 3.74 -8.92 -17.62
CA GLU A 104 4.91 -9.06 -18.49
C GLU A 104 5.05 -7.90 -19.47
N LYS A 105 3.94 -7.34 -19.95
CA LYS A 105 3.94 -6.13 -20.78
C LYS A 105 4.37 -4.92 -19.94
N GLU A 106 3.75 -4.72 -18.77
CA GLU A 106 4.10 -3.61 -17.88
C GLU A 106 5.58 -3.62 -17.48
N ASN A 107 6.15 -4.81 -17.25
CA ASN A 107 7.58 -5.00 -16.99
C ASN A 107 8.46 -4.59 -18.18
N ARG A 108 8.13 -5.03 -19.40
CA ARG A 108 8.88 -4.63 -20.61
C ARG A 108 8.84 -3.12 -20.84
N ASP A 109 7.71 -2.50 -20.53
CA ASP A 109 7.47 -1.09 -20.76
C ASP A 109 7.90 -0.21 -19.57
N ASN A 110 8.39 -0.80 -18.46
CA ASN A 110 8.67 -0.12 -17.18
C ASN A 110 7.54 0.81 -16.73
N SER A 111 6.32 0.29 -16.75
CA SER A 111 5.09 1.07 -16.59
C SER A 111 4.24 0.63 -15.39
N PHE A 112 4.84 -0.04 -14.39
CA PHE A 112 4.15 -0.32 -13.14
C PHE A 112 3.80 1.00 -12.42
N LYS A 113 2.75 0.99 -11.61
CA LYS A 113 2.41 2.17 -10.81
C LYS A 113 3.54 2.59 -9.86
N ALA A 114 4.29 1.61 -9.35
CA ALA A 114 5.48 1.86 -8.55
C ALA A 114 6.63 2.52 -9.36
N ASP A 115 6.76 2.23 -10.66
CA ASP A 115 7.73 2.90 -11.54
C ASP A 115 7.47 4.41 -11.60
N GLU A 116 6.20 4.80 -11.79
CA GLU A 116 5.78 6.20 -11.84
C GLU A 116 6.20 6.97 -10.58
N ILE A 117 5.96 6.37 -9.40
CA ILE A 117 6.28 6.98 -8.10
C ILE A 117 7.78 7.10 -7.90
N VAL A 118 8.53 6.02 -8.14
CA VAL A 118 9.99 6.06 -7.98
C VAL A 118 10.62 7.04 -8.97
N GLN A 119 10.18 7.04 -10.23
CA GLN A 119 10.66 7.97 -11.24
C GLN A 119 10.42 9.42 -10.81
N HIS A 120 9.21 9.75 -10.33
CA HIS A 120 8.90 11.09 -9.84
C HIS A 120 9.81 11.49 -8.66
N ILE A 121 10.03 10.58 -7.70
CA ILE A 121 10.96 10.82 -6.58
C ILE A 121 12.37 11.09 -7.09
N VAL A 122 12.88 10.24 -7.99
CA VAL A 122 14.24 10.37 -8.54
C VAL A 122 14.41 11.69 -9.29
N GLU A 123 13.48 12.03 -10.18
CA GLU A 123 13.53 13.26 -11.00
C GLU A 123 13.47 14.54 -10.16
N LYS A 124 12.73 14.53 -9.05
CA LYS A 124 12.59 15.68 -8.15
C LYS A 124 13.62 15.72 -7.02
N SER A 125 14.36 14.64 -6.82
CA SER A 125 15.39 14.54 -5.78
C SER A 125 16.70 15.22 -6.17
N LYS A 126 17.45 15.67 -5.15
CA LYS A 126 18.85 16.01 -5.31
C LYS A 126 19.66 14.72 -5.31
N CYS A 127 20.34 14.43 -6.42
CA CYS A 127 21.30 13.33 -6.49
C CYS A 127 22.62 13.74 -5.83
N LEU A 128 23.07 12.96 -4.85
CA LEU A 128 24.35 13.13 -4.17
C LEU A 128 25.34 12.07 -4.69
N GLU A 129 26.38 12.51 -5.38
CA GLU A 129 27.34 11.64 -6.07
C GLU A 129 28.30 10.91 -5.12
N VAL A 130 28.75 9.73 -5.52
CA VAL A 130 29.81 8.99 -4.82
C VAL A 130 31.17 9.50 -5.30
N THR A 131 31.97 10.06 -4.40
CA THR A 131 33.34 10.49 -4.68
C THR A 131 34.37 9.53 -4.07
N ASP A 132 35.63 9.62 -4.51
CA ASP A 132 36.72 8.83 -3.93
C ASP A 132 36.95 9.11 -2.44
N ASP A 133 36.72 10.34 -1.99
CA ASP A 133 36.79 10.73 -0.57
C ASP A 133 35.68 10.04 0.24
N ILE A 134 34.44 10.08 -0.25
CA ILE A 134 33.30 9.36 0.33
C ILE A 134 33.60 7.87 0.42
N LEU A 135 34.09 7.27 -0.67
CA LEU A 135 34.39 5.85 -0.73
C LEU A 135 35.48 5.46 0.27
N SER A 136 36.51 6.29 0.41
CA SER A 136 37.60 6.09 1.35
C SER A 136 37.12 6.18 2.81
N LYS A 137 36.27 7.16 3.12
CA LYS A 137 35.64 7.29 4.46
C LYS A 137 34.72 6.13 4.77
N ALA A 138 33.92 5.66 3.80
CA ALA A 138 33.05 4.53 3.97
C ALA A 138 33.82 3.23 4.27
N LYS A 139 34.93 2.99 3.56
CA LYS A 139 35.84 1.87 3.82
C LYS A 139 36.42 1.94 5.24
N ARG A 140 36.91 3.12 5.64
CA ARG A 140 37.42 3.35 7.00
C ARG A 140 36.35 3.13 8.08
N ARG A 141 35.12 3.64 7.88
CA ARG A 141 33.97 3.42 8.78
C ARG A 141 33.72 1.94 9.00
N LYS A 142 33.72 1.16 7.92
CA LYS A 142 33.54 -0.28 7.93
C LYS A 142 34.66 -1.00 8.68
N GLU A 143 35.92 -0.64 8.44
CA GLU A 143 37.08 -1.22 9.14
C GLU A 143 37.05 -0.94 10.64
N LEU A 144 36.62 0.25 11.04
CA LEU A 144 36.45 0.63 12.44
C LEU A 144 35.22 -0.02 13.11
N GLY A 145 34.32 -0.62 12.33
CA GLY A 145 33.08 -1.20 12.85
C GLY A 145 32.05 -0.15 13.28
N ASN A 146 32.17 1.08 12.77
CA ASN A 146 31.22 2.14 13.06
C ASN A 146 29.92 1.91 12.25
N PRO A 147 28.73 2.06 12.86
CA PRO A 147 27.46 2.00 12.12
C PRO A 147 27.36 3.19 11.13
N PRO A 148 26.45 3.17 10.14
CA PRO A 148 25.53 2.09 9.81
C PRO A 148 26.21 1.04 8.89
N GLY A 149 25.55 -0.11 8.75
CA GLY A 149 25.95 -1.20 7.88
C GLY A 149 26.74 -2.34 8.53
N LYS A 150 26.94 -3.40 7.75
CA LYS A 150 27.59 -4.66 8.15
C LYS A 150 28.98 -4.83 7.54
N LYS A 151 29.75 -5.77 8.08
CA LYS A 151 31.10 -6.13 7.57
C LYS A 151 31.10 -6.63 6.12
N ASN A 152 29.97 -7.06 5.57
CA ASN A 152 29.92 -7.63 4.21
C ASN A 152 29.36 -6.66 3.16
N SER A 153 28.83 -5.51 3.58
CA SER A 153 28.32 -4.47 2.67
C SER A 153 29.15 -3.19 2.78
N LEU A 154 28.98 -2.28 1.83
CA LEU A 154 29.49 -0.91 1.90
C LEU A 154 28.40 0.13 1.63
N GLY A 155 27.19 -0.30 1.24
CA GLY A 155 26.11 0.60 0.79
C GLY A 155 25.70 1.60 1.86
N ASP A 156 25.33 1.13 3.05
CA ASP A 156 24.93 2.00 4.16
C ASP A 156 26.05 2.96 4.59
N GLN A 157 27.29 2.46 4.61
CA GLN A 157 28.44 3.30 4.93
C GLN A 157 28.62 4.41 3.90
N ILE A 158 28.51 4.11 2.61
CA ILE A 158 28.58 5.12 1.53
C ILE A 158 27.45 6.13 1.69
N ASN A 159 26.21 5.67 1.86
CA ASN A 159 25.04 6.52 2.01
C ASN A 159 25.22 7.51 3.17
N TRP A 160 25.67 7.02 4.31
CA TRP A 160 25.88 7.84 5.49
C TRP A 160 27.01 8.87 5.33
N GLU A 161 28.15 8.48 4.77
CA GLU A 161 29.26 9.42 4.53
C GLU A 161 28.88 10.53 3.54
N ILE A 162 28.08 10.21 2.51
CA ILE A 162 27.53 11.21 1.59
C ILE A 162 26.66 12.22 2.35
N LEU A 163 25.76 11.74 3.21
CA LEU A 163 24.87 12.61 3.98
C LEU A 163 25.66 13.52 4.95
N LEU A 164 26.69 12.97 5.62
CA LEU A 164 27.56 13.76 6.50
C LEU A 164 28.34 14.84 5.74
N LEU A 165 28.77 14.57 4.50
CA LEU A 165 29.55 15.51 3.70
C LEU A 165 28.71 16.50 2.90
N ASN A 166 27.42 16.22 2.68
CA ASN A 166 26.52 17.12 1.96
C ASN A 166 26.46 18.51 2.62
N ASP A 167 26.68 19.58 1.86
CA ASP A 167 26.85 20.95 2.38
C ASP A 167 25.57 21.61 2.94
N ASN A 168 24.44 20.89 3.00
CA ASN A 168 23.20 21.48 3.50
C ASN A 168 23.22 21.57 5.03
N LYS A 169 23.39 22.78 5.56
CA LYS A 169 23.57 23.04 7.01
C LYS A 169 22.34 23.60 7.72
N LEU A 170 21.24 23.85 7.00
CA LEU A 170 20.08 24.57 7.54
C LEU A 170 18.85 23.68 7.81
N ASN A 171 18.76 22.51 7.18
CA ASN A 171 17.60 21.63 7.32
C ASN A 171 17.90 20.43 8.21
N ASP A 172 16.95 20.10 9.10
CA ASP A 172 16.93 18.81 9.78
C ASP A 172 16.81 17.67 8.77
N LEU A 173 17.50 16.56 9.05
CA LEU A 173 17.49 15.34 8.24
C LEU A 173 16.43 14.37 8.76
N TYR A 174 15.59 13.89 7.86
CA TYR A 174 14.61 12.86 8.07
C TYR A 174 15.05 11.61 7.31
N LEU A 175 15.55 10.61 8.03
CA LEU A 175 16.04 9.35 7.49
C LEU A 175 14.92 8.33 7.46
N ILE A 176 14.58 7.83 6.27
CA ILE A 176 13.53 6.82 6.07
C ILE A 176 14.19 5.53 5.57
N SER A 177 14.19 4.50 6.42
CA SER A 177 14.80 3.20 6.12
C SER A 177 14.16 2.08 6.92
N ALA A 178 13.95 0.93 6.30
CA ALA A 178 13.56 -0.31 6.98
C ALA A 178 14.77 -1.11 7.49
N ASP A 179 16.01 -0.65 7.25
CA ASP A 179 17.21 -1.33 7.74
C ASP A 179 17.45 -0.99 9.22
N GLY A 180 17.54 -2.02 10.06
CA GLY A 180 17.83 -1.87 11.50
C GLY A 180 19.23 -1.31 11.78
N ASP A 181 20.11 -1.23 10.78
CA ASP A 181 21.46 -0.73 10.96
C ASP A 181 21.51 0.77 11.31
N PHE A 182 20.47 1.53 10.97
CA PHE A 182 20.32 2.94 11.35
C PHE A 182 19.63 3.15 12.72
N PHE A 183 18.90 2.15 13.22
CA PHE A 183 17.97 2.31 14.34
C PHE A 183 18.34 1.51 15.59
N TYR A 184 17.86 1.98 16.74
CA TYR A 184 17.90 1.22 17.98
C TYR A 184 16.81 0.14 17.95
N LYS A 185 17.22 -1.12 17.78
CA LYS A 185 16.30 -2.28 17.70
C LYS A 185 15.20 -2.02 16.66
N ASN A 186 13.95 -2.35 16.98
CA ASN A 186 12.79 -2.18 16.11
C ASN A 186 12.04 -0.87 16.39
N THR A 187 12.76 0.21 16.70
CA THR A 187 12.16 1.53 16.98
C THR A 187 12.46 2.53 15.85
N ASN A 188 11.75 3.66 15.83
CA ASN A 188 12.06 4.81 14.97
C ASN A 188 13.23 5.67 15.51
N ILE A 189 13.89 5.22 16.59
CA ILE A 189 14.97 5.97 17.24
C ILE A 189 16.28 5.67 16.51
N ILE A 190 16.91 6.69 15.93
CA ILE A 190 18.25 6.59 15.35
C ILE A 190 19.26 6.16 16.42
N LYS A 191 20.19 5.26 16.06
CA LYS A 191 21.25 4.82 16.99
C LYS A 191 22.00 6.03 17.56
N SER A 192 22.24 6.03 18.87
CA SER A 192 22.90 7.15 19.56
C SER A 192 24.23 7.54 18.93
N PHE A 193 25.02 6.57 18.46
CA PHE A 193 26.28 6.84 17.75
C PHE A 193 26.06 7.73 16.51
N LEU A 194 25.10 7.38 15.66
CA LEU A 194 24.79 8.11 14.42
C LEU A 194 24.22 9.49 14.73
N LYS A 195 23.36 9.57 15.75
CA LYS A 195 22.80 10.83 16.21
C LYS A 195 23.87 11.79 16.72
N GLU A 196 24.75 11.32 17.61
CA GLU A 196 25.85 12.12 18.13
C GLU A 196 26.82 12.53 17.03
N GLU A 197 27.14 11.63 16.10
CA GLU A 197 28.01 11.94 14.96
C GLU A 197 27.38 13.03 14.10
N TRP A 198 26.10 12.90 13.76
CA TRP A 198 25.36 13.91 13.00
C TRP A 198 25.38 15.27 13.68
N GLU A 199 25.01 15.33 14.96
CA GLU A 199 24.93 16.58 15.75
C GLU A 199 26.32 17.21 16.01
N ARG A 200 27.40 16.43 15.95
CA ARG A 200 28.78 16.96 15.98
C ARG A 200 29.22 17.51 14.62
N SER A 201 28.76 16.90 13.53
CA SER A 201 29.13 17.30 12.17
C SER A 201 28.24 18.41 11.59
N LYS A 202 26.98 18.52 12.05
CA LYS A 202 25.95 19.42 11.55
C LYS A 202 25.27 20.13 12.72
N ALA A 203 24.84 21.37 12.49
CA ALA A 203 24.05 22.13 13.47
C ALA A 203 22.55 21.77 13.46
N THR A 204 22.17 20.69 12.75
CA THR A 204 20.79 20.26 12.55
C THR A 204 20.54 18.92 13.21
N LYS A 205 19.27 18.59 13.43
CA LYS A 205 18.86 17.33 14.04
C LYS A 205 18.66 16.25 12.98
N ILE A 206 18.68 15.00 13.45
CA ILE A 206 18.31 13.83 12.66
C ILE A 206 17.11 13.12 13.31
N PHE A 207 16.14 12.77 12.48
CA PHE A 207 14.94 12.02 12.83
C PHE A 207 14.87 10.75 11.99
N GLY A 208 14.33 9.67 12.56
CA GLY A 208 14.27 8.37 11.90
C GLY A 208 12.84 7.89 11.72
N TYR A 209 12.57 7.27 10.57
CA TYR A 209 11.29 6.64 10.24
C TYR A 209 11.53 5.29 9.56
N ARG A 210 10.73 4.28 9.91
CA ARG A 210 10.85 2.94 9.34
C ARG A 210 10.11 2.81 8.02
N THR A 211 9.08 3.63 7.82
CA THR A 211 8.26 3.65 6.60
C THR A 211 7.95 5.09 6.19
N LEU A 212 7.58 5.30 4.93
CA LEU A 212 7.06 6.59 4.45
C LEU A 212 5.71 6.94 5.08
N SER A 213 4.87 5.93 5.36
CA SER A 213 3.57 6.13 6.01
C SER A 213 3.72 6.70 7.42
N ASP A 214 4.70 6.21 8.21
CA ASP A 214 5.01 6.78 9.53
C ASP A 214 5.44 8.24 9.41
N PHE A 215 6.26 8.55 8.41
CA PHE A 215 6.72 9.91 8.15
C PHE A 215 5.56 10.85 7.79
N PHE A 216 4.66 10.43 6.89
CA PHE A 216 3.50 11.24 6.52
C PHE A 216 2.54 11.44 7.69
N THR A 217 2.30 10.40 8.48
CA THR A 217 1.39 10.47 9.63
C THR A 217 1.90 11.44 10.69
N ASP A 218 3.20 11.44 10.97
CA ASP A 218 3.80 12.32 11.98
C ASP A 218 3.96 13.77 11.46
N LYS A 219 4.55 13.96 10.27
CA LYS A 219 4.91 15.30 9.77
C LYS A 219 3.82 15.98 8.96
N HIS A 220 2.93 15.21 8.34
CA HIS A 220 1.95 15.71 7.40
C HIS A 220 0.56 15.04 7.55
N PRO A 221 0.00 14.94 8.78
CA PRO A 221 -1.25 14.21 9.04
C PRO A 221 -2.45 14.77 8.27
N ASN A 222 -2.40 16.06 7.92
CA ASN A 222 -3.50 16.77 7.26
C ASN A 222 -3.44 16.69 5.73
N ILE A 223 -2.39 16.09 5.15
CA ILE A 223 -2.33 15.91 3.70
C ILE A 223 -3.23 14.74 3.33
N LYS A 224 -4.44 15.09 2.89
CA LYS A 224 -5.37 14.16 2.24
C LYS A 224 -5.27 14.30 0.73
N LEU A 225 -5.25 13.16 0.04
CA LEU A 225 -5.32 13.13 -1.42
C LEU A 225 -6.75 13.41 -1.89
N ALA A 226 -6.90 13.90 -3.12
CA ALA A 226 -8.22 14.12 -3.71
C ALA A 226 -9.05 12.82 -3.77
N SER A 227 -8.40 11.67 -3.97
CA SER A 227 -9.03 10.34 -3.93
C SER A 227 -9.54 10.01 -2.53
N GLU A 228 -8.71 10.16 -1.50
CA GLU A 228 -9.09 9.95 -0.09
C GLU A 228 -10.24 10.87 0.32
N LEU A 229 -10.16 12.16 -0.06
CA LEU A 229 -11.22 13.13 0.19
C LEU A 229 -12.52 12.77 -0.53
N ASN A 230 -12.44 12.34 -1.79
CA ASN A 230 -13.61 11.93 -2.56
C ASN A 230 -14.28 10.70 -1.95
N GLN A 231 -13.50 9.70 -1.51
CA GLN A 231 -14.03 8.52 -0.81
C GLN A 231 -14.74 8.93 0.49
N GLU A 232 -14.11 9.78 1.31
CA GLU A 232 -14.72 10.31 2.53
C GLU A 232 -16.02 11.07 2.25
N LEU A 233 -16.07 11.87 1.18
CA LEU A 233 -17.29 12.57 0.78
C LEU A 233 -18.40 11.60 0.37
N LEU A 234 -18.08 10.56 -0.41
CA LEU A 234 -19.05 9.55 -0.83
C LEU A 234 -19.60 8.75 0.36
N ILE A 235 -18.73 8.35 1.30
CA ILE A 235 -19.15 7.65 2.53
C ILE A 235 -20.03 8.58 3.37
N ASN A 236 -19.65 9.84 3.55
CA ASN A 236 -20.45 10.80 4.30
C ASN A 236 -21.82 11.06 3.65
N ARG A 237 -21.92 11.01 2.32
CA ARG A 237 -23.22 11.11 1.62
C ARG A 237 -24.10 9.90 1.88
N LEU A 238 -23.54 8.69 1.96
CA LEU A 238 -24.29 7.50 2.35
C LEU A 238 -24.76 7.59 3.82
N VAL A 239 -23.83 7.87 4.74
CA VAL A 239 -24.09 7.96 6.19
C VAL A 239 -25.19 8.98 6.50
N ASN A 240 -25.12 10.16 5.87
CA ASN A 240 -26.07 11.25 6.08
C ASN A 240 -27.20 11.29 5.05
N SER A 241 -27.37 10.21 4.26
CA SER A 241 -28.41 10.16 3.23
C SER A 241 -29.78 10.39 3.87
N SER A 242 -30.57 11.25 3.21
CA SER A 242 -31.91 11.64 3.67
C SER A 242 -33.00 11.32 2.66
N SER A 243 -32.67 10.69 1.54
CA SER A 243 -33.64 10.13 0.59
C SER A 243 -33.16 8.82 -0.03
N PHE A 244 -34.09 7.92 -0.39
CA PHE A 244 -33.76 6.69 -1.12
C PHE A 244 -32.97 6.96 -2.40
N SER A 245 -33.36 7.98 -3.17
CA SER A 245 -32.65 8.37 -4.39
C SER A 245 -31.20 8.78 -4.12
N GLU A 246 -30.92 9.44 -3.00
CA GLU A 246 -29.56 9.81 -2.61
C GLU A 246 -28.75 8.57 -2.19
N THR A 247 -29.39 7.64 -1.48
CA THR A 247 -28.77 6.37 -1.06
C THR A 247 -28.34 5.53 -2.27
N HIS A 248 -29.22 5.31 -3.26
CA HIS A 248 -28.87 4.58 -4.48
C HIS A 248 -27.72 5.26 -5.24
N GLN A 249 -27.75 6.60 -5.34
CA GLN A 249 -26.67 7.33 -5.99
C GLN A 249 -25.35 7.20 -5.22
N ALA A 250 -25.39 7.25 -3.89
CA ALA A 250 -24.21 7.06 -3.06
C ALA A 250 -23.63 5.65 -3.24
N ILE A 251 -24.47 4.62 -3.20
CA ILE A 251 -24.07 3.22 -3.40
C ILE A 251 -23.49 3.00 -4.79
N TYR A 252 -24.11 3.54 -5.85
CA TYR A 252 -23.58 3.47 -7.22
C TYR A 252 -22.15 4.00 -7.32
N ASN A 253 -21.88 5.16 -6.69
CA ASN A 253 -20.54 5.75 -6.69
C ASN A 253 -19.56 4.99 -5.78
N LEU A 254 -20.04 4.49 -4.65
CA LEU A 254 -19.23 3.71 -3.71
C LEU A 254 -18.77 2.40 -4.35
N ARG A 255 -19.63 1.69 -5.10
CA ARG A 255 -19.27 0.47 -5.85
C ARG A 255 -18.11 0.63 -6.83
N ALA A 256 -17.83 1.85 -7.30
CA ALA A 256 -16.69 2.13 -8.18
C ALA A 256 -15.34 2.20 -7.44
N ILE A 257 -15.35 2.18 -6.11
CA ILE A 257 -14.14 2.18 -5.28
C ILE A 257 -13.60 0.75 -5.21
N GLU A 258 -12.32 0.57 -5.53
CA GLU A 258 -11.67 -0.74 -5.59
C GLU A 258 -11.51 -1.41 -4.21
N ALA A 259 -11.23 -0.62 -3.16
CA ALA A 259 -11.11 -1.12 -1.78
C ALA A 259 -11.42 -0.05 -0.72
N TYR A 260 -11.82 -0.51 0.47
CA TYR A 260 -12.03 0.31 1.66
C TYR A 260 -11.07 -0.09 2.78
N THR A 261 -10.77 0.89 3.64
CA THR A 261 -10.03 0.67 4.90
C THR A 261 -10.96 0.15 6.00
N PRO A 262 -10.45 -0.55 7.03
CA PRO A 262 -11.29 -1.04 8.13
C PRO A 262 -12.17 0.04 8.79
N PRO A 263 -11.67 1.27 9.10
CA PRO A 263 -12.52 2.32 9.63
C PRO A 263 -13.63 2.79 8.67
N GLN A 264 -13.39 2.73 7.36
CA GLN A 264 -14.41 3.07 6.37
C GLN A 264 -15.48 1.97 6.28
N ILE A 265 -15.09 0.69 6.35
CA ILE A 265 -16.03 -0.43 6.42
C ILE A 265 -16.91 -0.31 7.67
N ASP A 266 -16.31 0.01 8.82
CA ASP A 266 -17.03 0.20 10.07
C ASP A 266 -18.09 1.31 9.95
N LEU A 267 -17.72 2.47 9.38
CA LEU A 267 -18.66 3.58 9.11
C LEU A 267 -19.78 3.20 8.15
N ILE A 268 -19.47 2.49 7.06
CA ILE A 268 -20.46 2.09 6.05
C ILE A 268 -21.44 1.07 6.64
N THR A 269 -20.93 0.07 7.36
CA THR A 269 -21.77 -0.96 7.99
C THR A 269 -22.64 -0.35 9.09
N ASP A 270 -22.10 0.55 9.91
CA ASP A 270 -22.90 1.30 10.90
C ASP A 270 -24.00 2.14 10.25
N ALA A 271 -23.74 2.73 9.07
CA ALA A 271 -24.76 3.49 8.35
C ALA A 271 -25.98 2.61 8.02
N PHE A 272 -25.78 1.38 7.52
CA PHE A 272 -26.89 0.48 7.21
C PHE A 272 -27.65 -0.01 8.45
N LEU A 273 -26.94 -0.24 9.56
CA LEU A 273 -27.54 -0.75 10.79
C LEU A 273 -28.25 0.33 11.60
N GLN A 274 -27.78 1.57 11.55
CA GLN A 274 -28.28 2.65 12.40
C GLN A 274 -29.18 3.66 11.67
N ASN A 275 -29.06 3.79 10.35
CA ASN A 275 -29.91 4.68 9.57
C ASN A 275 -31.17 3.94 9.10
N ASN A 276 -32.30 4.21 9.74
CA ASN A 276 -33.60 3.60 9.40
C ASN A 276 -33.97 3.73 7.92
N GLN A 277 -33.56 4.81 7.25
CA GLN A 277 -33.85 4.98 5.83
C GLN A 277 -33.05 4.00 4.96
N LEU A 278 -31.79 3.74 5.30
CA LEU A 278 -30.97 2.75 4.61
C LEU A 278 -31.50 1.33 4.88
N ASN A 279 -31.93 1.08 6.11
CA ASN A 279 -32.54 -0.18 6.52
C ASN A 279 -33.80 -0.51 5.68
N TRP A 280 -34.67 0.48 5.46
CA TRP A 280 -35.91 0.32 4.67
C TRP A 280 -35.72 -0.10 3.22
N ILE A 281 -34.57 0.19 2.63
CA ILE A 281 -34.25 -0.17 1.24
C ILE A 281 -33.11 -1.18 1.18
N ALA A 282 -32.80 -1.86 2.28
CA ALA A 282 -31.68 -2.78 2.31
C ALA A 282 -31.88 -4.00 1.39
N THR A 283 -33.14 -4.36 1.12
CA THR A 283 -33.51 -5.44 0.19
C THR A 283 -33.58 -4.97 -1.27
N ASP A 284 -33.48 -3.66 -1.55
CA ASP A 284 -33.43 -3.16 -2.92
C ASP A 284 -32.25 -3.80 -3.67
N PRO A 285 -32.39 -4.17 -4.97
CA PRO A 285 -31.40 -5.02 -5.65
C PRO A 285 -29.97 -4.48 -5.63
N ASP A 286 -29.79 -3.17 -5.81
CA ASP A 286 -28.47 -2.54 -5.79
C ASP A 286 -27.95 -2.30 -4.35
N VAL A 287 -28.83 -2.24 -3.36
CA VAL A 287 -28.44 -2.07 -1.96
C VAL A 287 -28.02 -3.42 -1.37
N SER A 288 -28.86 -4.44 -1.51
CA SER A 288 -28.60 -5.80 -1.04
C SER A 288 -27.34 -6.40 -1.67
N GLU A 289 -27.12 -6.21 -2.98
CA GLU A 289 -25.89 -6.66 -3.65
C GLU A 289 -24.66 -5.89 -3.13
N PHE A 290 -24.80 -4.62 -2.75
CA PHE A 290 -23.69 -3.87 -2.15
C PHE A 290 -23.35 -4.37 -0.75
N ILE A 291 -24.37 -4.60 0.10
CA ILE A 291 -24.18 -5.18 1.44
C ILE A 291 -23.56 -6.59 1.34
N SER A 292 -24.05 -7.42 0.42
CA SER A 292 -23.53 -8.77 0.16
C SER A 292 -22.06 -8.73 -0.27
N MET A 293 -21.69 -7.78 -1.13
CA MET A 293 -20.30 -7.54 -1.51
C MET A 293 -19.44 -7.18 -0.30
N LEU A 294 -19.93 -6.30 0.59
CA LEU A 294 -19.19 -5.92 1.81
C LEU A 294 -18.96 -7.13 2.73
N ILE A 295 -20.00 -7.93 2.98
CA ILE A 295 -19.92 -9.15 3.79
C ILE A 295 -18.89 -10.12 3.20
N HIS A 296 -19.01 -10.43 1.90
CA HIS A 296 -18.13 -11.41 1.28
C HIS A 296 -16.67 -10.95 1.20
N GLN A 297 -16.43 -9.68 0.86
CA GLN A 297 -15.08 -9.16 0.64
C GLN A 297 -14.36 -8.75 1.93
N TYR A 298 -15.10 -8.34 2.97
CA TYR A 298 -14.53 -7.78 4.20
C TYR A 298 -14.94 -8.53 5.46
N ASN A 299 -15.38 -9.80 5.34
CA ASN A 299 -15.77 -10.66 6.45
C ASN A 299 -14.82 -10.57 7.66
N ASP A 300 -13.51 -10.69 7.42
CA ASP A 300 -12.50 -10.70 8.49
C ASP A 300 -12.28 -9.33 9.17
N GLN A 301 -12.89 -8.27 8.65
CA GLN A 301 -12.78 -6.89 9.16
C GLN A 301 -14.08 -6.41 9.83
N ILE A 302 -15.16 -7.18 9.75
CA ILE A 302 -16.46 -6.87 10.35
C ILE A 302 -16.65 -7.80 11.55
N SER A 303 -17.13 -7.26 12.68
CA SER A 303 -17.42 -8.09 13.85
C SER A 303 -18.56 -9.08 13.57
N ASP A 304 -18.49 -10.29 14.14
CA ASP A 304 -19.51 -11.34 13.99
C ASP A 304 -20.94 -10.84 14.26
N ASP A 305 -21.13 -9.99 15.28
CA ASP A 305 -22.45 -9.40 15.60
C ASP A 305 -22.99 -8.58 14.40
N LYS A 306 -22.17 -7.65 13.87
CA LYS A 306 -22.53 -6.85 12.69
C LYS A 306 -22.75 -7.71 11.44
N LEU A 307 -22.00 -8.81 11.26
CA LEU A 307 -22.18 -9.71 10.12
C LEU A 307 -23.55 -10.37 10.15
N ASN A 308 -23.99 -10.83 11.32
CA ASN A 308 -25.32 -11.41 11.51
C ASN A 308 -26.40 -10.35 11.25
N ASP A 309 -26.27 -9.17 11.86
CA ASP A 309 -27.25 -8.09 11.69
C ASP A 309 -27.39 -7.65 10.21
N LEU A 310 -26.27 -7.55 9.48
CA LEU A 310 -26.29 -7.22 8.06
C LEU A 310 -26.87 -8.35 7.19
N SER A 311 -26.64 -9.60 7.56
CA SER A 311 -27.19 -10.77 6.85
C SER A 311 -28.71 -10.87 7.05
N ASP A 312 -29.18 -10.66 8.27
CA ASP A 312 -30.61 -10.62 8.60
C ASP A 312 -31.29 -9.45 7.87
N LEU A 313 -30.62 -8.30 7.81
CA LEU A 313 -31.12 -7.11 7.14
C LEU A 313 -31.48 -7.36 5.67
N ILE A 314 -30.62 -8.09 4.93
CA ILE A 314 -30.85 -8.39 3.51
C ILE A 314 -31.71 -9.64 3.27
N SER A 315 -31.99 -10.45 4.30
CA SER A 315 -32.78 -11.69 4.20
C SER A 315 -34.26 -11.50 4.56
N SER A 316 -34.65 -10.31 5.01
CA SER A 316 -35.95 -10.04 5.66
C SER A 316 -37.20 -9.98 4.74
N ASP A 317 -37.08 -10.30 3.44
CA ASP A 317 -38.21 -10.26 2.49
C ASP A 317 -38.76 -11.63 2.01
N ASP A 318 -38.21 -12.77 2.47
CA ASP A 318 -38.70 -14.09 2.03
C ASP A 318 -39.91 -14.65 2.81
N ASP A 319 -40.42 -13.96 3.85
CA ASP A 319 -41.44 -14.52 4.78
C ASP A 319 -42.83 -13.83 4.75
N TYR A 320 -43.17 -12.99 3.76
CA TYR A 320 -44.45 -12.25 3.74
C TYR A 320 -45.41 -12.51 2.56
N GLU A 321 -45.33 -13.64 1.85
CA GLU A 321 -46.31 -13.96 0.77
C GLU A 321 -47.31 -15.11 1.02
N ASP A 322 -47.33 -15.77 2.18
CA ASP A 322 -48.15 -17.00 2.36
C ASP A 322 -49.34 -16.95 3.36
N GLU A 323 -49.86 -15.76 3.74
CA GLU A 323 -51.04 -15.67 4.64
C GLU A 323 -52.30 -14.98 4.10
N TYR A 324 -52.39 -14.68 2.80
CA TYR A 324 -53.65 -14.19 2.19
C TYR A 324 -54.10 -15.01 0.98
N ASN A 325 -54.24 -16.33 1.17
CA ASN A 325 -55.05 -17.19 0.29
C ASN A 325 -55.78 -18.26 1.12
N ASN A 326 -56.65 -17.83 2.03
CA ASN A 326 -57.74 -18.66 2.55
C ASN A 326 -58.89 -17.76 3.02
N ASN A 327 -59.77 -17.39 2.07
CA ASN A 327 -61.21 -17.27 2.27
C ASN A 327 -61.96 -17.18 0.95
#